data_AF-A0A8H3A8S7-F1
#
_entry.id   AF-A0A8H3A8S7-F1
#
_cell.length_a   1.000
_cell.length_b   1.000
_cell.length_c   1.000
_cell.angle_alpha   90.00
_cell.angle_beta   90.00
_cell.angle_gamma   90.00
#
_symmetry.space_group_name_H-M   'P 1'
#
loop_
_entity.id
_entity.type
_entity.pdbx_description
1 polymer ?
#
loop_
_entity_poly.entity_id
_entity_poly.type
_entity_poly.pdbx_seq_one_letter_code
_entity_poly.pdbx_strand_id
1 'polypeptide(L)'
;MAPSTRTIILGSLSVLSLYALFHLPSSTPEPVPQEPIAQKPTPNSQFTRRIVAIGDLHGDLANMKKVLSMAGVVNQAGNWTGDVDFLVQTGDMIDRGDDTLEMYALMDQLREQALHAGGQVLSHLGNHEVMNSIGDWRYVYPSEISTFGTVSDRQRILSSGWVGKAWRTNYTITSRLPLHPSLGPPNTDYNPKATPNPLSHAALSFVHGGLSPTFSNLTPYPSAINALGRSLLKRLQERVQPPPHPPNPYPGLPDSATHAEHELYGADGPLWYRGWATEPDSFVCPAVEGVLAKTGHQVSRCDGKIIIIDTGMLVLIARPYDF
;
A
#
# COMPACT_ATOMS: atom_id res chain seq x y z
N MET A 1 -11.37 76.99 35.01
CA MET A 1 -10.88 78.02 34.07
C MET A 1 -10.49 77.32 32.77
N ALA A 2 -10.95 77.83 31.62
CA ALA A 2 -10.66 77.38 30.25
C ALA A 2 -9.21 77.75 29.80
N PRO A 3 -8.68 77.43 28.58
CA PRO A 3 -9.35 76.90 27.38
C PRO A 3 -8.58 75.86 26.48
N SER A 4 -9.33 75.26 25.55
CA SER A 4 -9.05 74.98 24.11
C SER A 4 -7.63 74.66 23.61
N THR A 5 -7.48 73.53 22.90
CA THR A 5 -7.08 73.55 21.47
C THR A 5 -7.58 72.29 20.73
N ARG A 6 -8.44 72.47 19.73
CA ARG A 6 -8.71 71.48 18.67
C ARG A 6 -7.78 71.78 17.50
N THR A 7 -6.96 70.81 17.10
CA THR A 7 -6.23 70.86 15.83
C THR A 7 -6.99 70.01 14.81
N ILE A 8 -7.49 70.66 13.76
CA ILE A 8 -8.03 70.01 12.56
C ILE A 8 -6.85 69.84 11.61
N ILE A 9 -6.52 68.59 11.24
CA ILE A 9 -5.67 68.31 10.08
C ILE A 9 -6.59 67.89 8.93
N LEU A 10 -6.70 68.77 7.93
CA LEU A 10 -7.30 68.46 6.63
C LEU A 10 -6.34 67.53 5.87
N GLY A 11 -6.69 66.25 5.82
CA GLY A 11 -6.07 65.29 4.90
C GLY A 11 -6.67 65.44 3.52
N SER A 12 -5.88 65.93 2.58
CA SER A 12 -6.18 65.98 1.14
C SER A 12 -6.52 64.59 0.60
N LEU A 13 -7.72 64.41 0.05
CA LEU A 13 -8.03 63.26 -0.80
C LEU A 13 -7.18 63.38 -2.07
N SER A 14 -6.26 62.44 -2.25
CA SER A 14 -5.43 62.35 -3.44
C SER A 14 -6.29 61.90 -4.63
N VAL A 15 -5.98 62.46 -5.79
CA VAL A 15 -6.68 62.23 -7.08
C VAL A 15 -6.69 60.76 -7.51
N LEU A 16 -5.84 59.91 -6.92
CA LEU A 16 -5.87 58.45 -7.13
C LEU A 16 -7.12 57.76 -6.56
N SER A 17 -7.76 58.30 -5.51
CA SER A 17 -8.95 57.67 -4.91
C SER A 17 -10.22 57.87 -5.74
N LEU A 18 -10.29 58.91 -6.59
CA LEU A 18 -11.43 59.09 -7.50
C LEU A 18 -11.32 58.25 -8.78
N TYR A 19 -10.10 57.90 -9.22
CA TYR A 19 -9.91 57.10 -10.43
C TYR A 19 -10.35 55.63 -10.23
N ALA A 20 -10.27 55.12 -9.00
CA ALA A 20 -10.73 53.78 -8.64
C ALA A 20 -12.26 53.64 -8.57
N LEU A 21 -13.03 54.74 -8.50
CA LEU A 21 -14.49 54.67 -8.44
C LEU A 21 -15.17 54.50 -9.81
N PHE A 22 -14.48 54.81 -10.91
CA PHE A 22 -15.09 54.81 -12.25
C PHE A 22 -14.61 53.69 -13.18
N HIS A 23 -13.72 52.80 -12.73
CA HIS A 23 -13.19 51.68 -13.53
C HIS A 23 -13.30 50.31 -12.80
N LEU A 24 -14.35 50.11 -12.00
CA LEU A 24 -14.71 48.78 -11.54
C LEU A 24 -15.30 47.99 -12.72
N PRO A 25 -14.74 46.82 -13.08
CA PRO A 25 -15.38 45.94 -14.04
C PRO A 25 -16.74 45.50 -13.48
N SER A 26 -17.76 45.50 -14.33
CA SER A 26 -19.07 44.93 -14.01
C SER A 26 -18.88 43.47 -13.58
N SER A 27 -19.01 43.20 -12.29
CA SER A 27 -19.06 41.85 -11.76
C SER A 27 -20.41 41.26 -12.15
N THR A 28 -20.46 40.57 -13.28
CA THR A 28 -21.50 39.56 -13.49
C THR A 28 -21.38 38.57 -12.33
N PRO A 29 -22.46 38.23 -11.61
CA PRO A 29 -22.39 37.22 -10.58
C PRO A 29 -21.88 35.92 -11.22
N GLU A 30 -20.76 35.39 -10.72
CA GLU A 30 -20.32 34.05 -11.08
C GLU A 30 -21.46 33.07 -10.80
N PRO A 31 -21.73 32.10 -11.68
CA PRO A 31 -22.69 31.07 -11.39
C PRO A 31 -22.23 30.34 -10.13
N VAL A 32 -23.07 30.35 -9.09
CA VAL A 32 -22.87 29.56 -7.88
C VAL A 32 -22.56 28.12 -8.32
N PRO A 33 -21.43 27.52 -7.91
CA PRO A 33 -21.16 26.11 -8.17
C PRO A 33 -22.35 25.32 -7.63
N GLN A 34 -23.13 24.73 -8.53
CA GLN A 34 -24.18 23.80 -8.11
C GLN A 34 -23.46 22.65 -7.42
N GLU A 35 -23.72 22.46 -6.12
CA GLU A 35 -23.37 21.22 -5.45
C GLU A 35 -23.86 20.06 -6.33
N PRO A 36 -23.05 19.01 -6.55
CA PRO A 36 -23.51 17.85 -7.32
C PRO A 36 -24.81 17.39 -6.68
N ILE A 37 -25.91 17.42 -7.44
CA ILE A 37 -27.18 16.87 -6.97
C ILE A 37 -26.90 15.42 -6.63
N ALA A 38 -26.82 15.11 -5.33
CA ALA A 38 -26.69 13.76 -4.84
C ALA A 38 -27.89 12.98 -5.41
N GLN A 39 -27.65 12.19 -6.44
CA GLN A 39 -28.67 11.37 -7.06
C GLN A 39 -29.22 10.47 -5.95
N LYS A 40 -30.54 10.59 -5.68
CA LYS A 40 -31.24 9.67 -4.78
C LYS A 40 -30.93 8.24 -5.25
N PRO A 41 -30.35 7.38 -4.40
CA PRO A 41 -30.01 6.02 -4.81
C PRO A 41 -31.30 5.32 -5.27
N THR A 42 -31.32 4.90 -6.52
CA THR A 42 -32.43 4.11 -7.08
C THR A 42 -32.56 2.80 -6.31
N PRO A 43 -33.79 2.33 -5.96
CA PRO A 43 -34.00 1.18 -5.07
C PRO A 43 -33.45 -0.18 -5.55
N ASN A 44 -32.81 -0.23 -6.73
CA ASN A 44 -32.26 -1.43 -7.36
C ASN A 44 -30.80 -1.26 -7.84
N SER A 45 -30.05 -0.24 -7.39
CA SER A 45 -28.63 -0.18 -7.75
C SER A 45 -27.89 -1.32 -7.07
N GLN A 46 -27.40 -2.28 -7.86
CA GLN A 46 -26.50 -3.32 -7.36
C GLN A 46 -25.27 -2.65 -6.75
N PHE A 47 -24.87 -3.08 -5.55
CA PHE A 47 -23.61 -2.64 -4.97
C PHE A 47 -22.46 -3.16 -5.84
N THR A 48 -21.69 -2.26 -6.43
CA THR A 48 -20.51 -2.58 -7.23
C THR A 48 -19.27 -2.02 -6.56
N ARG A 49 -18.16 -2.76 -6.65
CA ARG A 49 -16.85 -2.33 -6.16
C ARG A 49 -15.77 -2.76 -7.15
N ARG A 50 -14.92 -1.83 -7.58
CA ARG A 50 -13.75 -2.08 -8.42
C ARG A 50 -12.51 -2.21 -7.55
N ILE A 51 -11.95 -3.41 -7.53
CA ILE A 51 -10.70 -3.73 -6.84
C ILE A 51 -9.64 -4.03 -7.90
N VAL A 52 -8.51 -3.35 -7.82
CA VAL A 52 -7.32 -3.61 -8.64
C VAL A 52 -6.23 -4.11 -7.71
N ALA A 53 -5.64 -5.27 -8.03
CA ALA A 53 -4.50 -5.80 -7.31
C ALA A 53 -3.27 -5.89 -8.23
N ILE A 54 -2.12 -5.47 -7.73
CA ILE A 54 -0.84 -5.51 -8.42
C ILE A 54 0.19 -6.23 -7.54
N GLY A 55 0.94 -7.13 -8.17
CA GLY A 55 2.02 -7.88 -7.53
C GLY A 55 3.34 -7.13 -7.51
N ASP A 56 4.41 -7.91 -7.56
CA ASP A 56 5.82 -7.53 -7.46
C ASP A 56 6.20 -6.49 -8.52
N LEU A 57 6.79 -5.36 -8.09
CA LEU A 57 7.18 -4.24 -8.97
C LEU A 57 8.69 -4.03 -9.07
N HIS A 58 9.45 -4.43 -8.04
CA HIS A 58 10.90 -4.58 -8.09
C HIS A 58 11.67 -3.38 -8.70
N GLY A 59 11.47 -2.19 -8.14
CA GLY A 59 12.25 -1.01 -8.51
C GLY A 59 12.07 -0.54 -9.96
N ASP A 60 11.01 -0.98 -10.66
CA ASP A 60 10.70 -0.60 -12.04
C ASP A 60 9.52 0.39 -12.11
N LEU A 61 9.82 1.69 -11.97
CA LEU A 61 8.81 2.74 -11.99
C LEU A 61 8.10 2.83 -13.35
N ALA A 62 8.83 2.54 -14.44
CA ALA A 62 8.27 2.62 -15.78
C ALA A 62 7.16 1.58 -15.97
N ASN A 63 7.39 0.34 -15.54
CA ASN A 63 6.38 -0.71 -15.61
C ASN A 63 5.28 -0.50 -14.56
N MET A 64 5.60 -0.02 -13.36
CA MET A 64 4.58 0.41 -12.39
C MET A 64 3.59 1.40 -13.01
N LYS A 65 4.08 2.47 -13.65
CA LYS A 65 3.21 3.49 -14.29
C LYS A 65 2.37 2.89 -15.41
N LYS A 66 2.93 2.00 -16.24
CA LYS A 66 2.19 1.32 -17.32
C LYS A 66 1.06 0.47 -16.76
N VAL A 67 1.34 -0.39 -15.77
CA VAL A 67 0.34 -1.29 -15.18
C VAL A 67 -0.77 -0.48 -14.49
N LEU A 68 -0.42 0.55 -13.72
CA LEU A 68 -1.40 1.43 -13.09
C LEU A 68 -2.30 2.14 -14.12
N SER A 69 -1.72 2.61 -15.23
CA SER A 69 -2.48 3.26 -16.30
C SER A 69 -3.38 2.26 -17.03
N MET A 70 -2.86 1.08 -17.39
CA MET A 70 -3.63 0.01 -18.04
C MET A 70 -4.79 -0.49 -17.18
N ALA A 71 -4.60 -0.55 -15.86
CA ALA A 71 -5.63 -0.94 -14.92
C ALA A 71 -6.65 0.18 -14.61
N GLY A 72 -6.45 1.38 -15.17
CA GLY A 72 -7.32 2.55 -14.94
C GLY A 72 -7.21 3.13 -13.53
N VAL A 73 -6.09 2.86 -12.83
CA VAL A 73 -5.81 3.40 -11.49
C VAL A 73 -5.35 4.85 -11.59
N VAL A 74 -4.53 5.14 -12.60
CA VAL A 74 -4.02 6.50 -12.86
C VAL A 74 -4.40 7.00 -14.24
N ASN A 75 -4.65 8.30 -14.34
CA ASN A 75 -4.89 9.00 -15.60
C ASN A 75 -3.56 9.32 -16.33
N GLN A 76 -3.64 10.00 -17.47
CA GLN A 76 -2.46 10.37 -18.28
C GLN A 76 -1.44 11.26 -17.54
N ALA A 77 -1.87 12.00 -16.52
CA ALA A 77 -1.00 12.81 -15.67
C ALA A 77 -0.40 12.01 -14.50
N GLY A 78 -0.71 10.72 -14.37
CA GLY A 78 -0.25 9.87 -13.27
C GLY A 78 -1.03 10.05 -11.96
N ASN A 79 -2.17 10.74 -11.98
CA ASN A 79 -3.01 10.95 -10.80
C ASN A 79 -4.13 9.91 -10.72
N TRP A 80 -4.57 9.61 -9.50
CA TRP A 80 -5.71 8.73 -9.23
C TRP A 80 -6.93 9.13 -10.07
N THR A 81 -7.57 8.15 -10.72
CA THR A 81 -8.72 8.40 -11.61
C THR A 81 -10.01 8.68 -10.84
N GLY A 82 -10.16 8.12 -9.64
CA GLY A 82 -11.43 8.07 -8.92
C GLY A 82 -12.32 6.88 -9.31
N ASP A 83 -11.93 6.10 -10.33
CA ASP A 83 -12.73 4.99 -10.87
C ASP A 83 -12.47 3.65 -10.16
N VAL A 84 -11.46 3.60 -9.28
CA VAL A 84 -11.08 2.43 -8.50
C VAL A 84 -11.48 2.65 -7.04
N ASP A 85 -12.12 1.67 -6.41
CA ASP A 85 -12.43 1.75 -4.98
C ASP A 85 -11.22 1.32 -4.14
N PHE A 86 -10.52 0.26 -4.56
CA PHE A 86 -9.35 -0.27 -3.86
C PHE A 86 -8.22 -0.61 -4.83
N LEU A 87 -7.03 -0.03 -4.59
CA LEU A 87 -5.77 -0.54 -5.11
C LEU A 87 -5.10 -1.39 -4.04
N VAL A 88 -4.73 -2.62 -4.37
CA VAL A 88 -3.96 -3.50 -3.49
C VAL A 88 -2.58 -3.76 -4.11
N GLN A 89 -1.52 -3.35 -3.44
CA GLN A 89 -0.13 -3.65 -3.82
C GLN A 89 0.40 -4.72 -2.86
N THR A 90 0.76 -5.91 -3.35
CA THR A 90 1.04 -7.08 -2.50
C THR A 90 2.50 -7.29 -2.13
N GLY A 91 3.28 -6.21 -1.94
CA GLY A 91 4.69 -6.29 -1.54
C GLY A 91 5.68 -6.39 -2.69
N ASP A 92 6.97 -6.39 -2.38
CA ASP A 92 8.07 -6.46 -3.34
C ASP A 92 8.08 -5.27 -4.33
N MET A 93 8.01 -4.07 -3.77
CA MET A 93 8.25 -2.83 -4.52
C MET A 93 9.75 -2.54 -4.68
N ILE A 94 10.56 -3.00 -3.73
CA ILE A 94 12.02 -2.76 -3.68
C ILE A 94 12.82 -3.90 -4.34
N ASP A 95 14.11 -3.64 -4.56
CA ASP A 95 15.14 -4.50 -5.16
C ASP A 95 14.95 -4.75 -6.66
N ARG A 96 16.04 -5.19 -7.32
CA ARG A 96 16.10 -5.55 -8.75
C ARG A 96 15.79 -4.40 -9.74
N GLY A 97 15.75 -3.18 -9.24
CA GLY A 97 15.62 -1.95 -10.01
C GLY A 97 16.10 -0.74 -9.21
N ASP A 98 16.23 0.41 -9.87
CA ASP A 98 16.86 1.60 -9.29
C ASP A 98 15.84 2.65 -8.79
N ASP A 99 14.54 2.50 -9.08
CA ASP A 99 13.51 3.53 -8.87
C ASP A 99 12.75 3.44 -7.54
N THR A 100 13.31 2.76 -6.54
CA THR A 100 12.62 2.46 -5.26
C THR A 100 12.06 3.72 -4.59
N LEU A 101 12.84 4.79 -4.49
CA LEU A 101 12.41 6.02 -3.79
C LEU A 101 11.24 6.69 -4.52
N GLU A 102 11.30 6.76 -5.84
CA GLU A 102 10.29 7.34 -6.70
C GLU A 102 8.99 6.52 -6.66
N MET A 103 9.09 5.19 -6.60
CA MET A 103 7.92 4.31 -6.47
C MET A 103 7.22 4.49 -5.13
N TYR A 104 7.96 4.55 -4.02
CA TYR A 104 7.37 4.84 -2.70
C TYR A 104 6.73 6.23 -2.64
N ALA A 105 7.36 7.25 -3.25
CA ALA A 105 6.80 8.59 -3.35
C ALA A 105 5.49 8.61 -4.16
N LEU A 106 5.45 7.90 -5.29
CA LEU A 106 4.23 7.75 -6.10
C LEU A 106 3.12 7.03 -5.33
N MET A 107 3.42 5.96 -4.59
CA MET A 107 2.42 5.27 -3.76
C MET A 107 1.87 6.16 -2.65
N ASP A 108 2.70 7.00 -2.02
CA ASP A 108 2.25 7.95 -1.01
C ASP A 108 1.33 9.03 -1.61
N GLN A 109 1.67 9.57 -2.79
CA GLN A 109 0.81 10.48 -3.54
C GLN A 109 -0.54 9.84 -3.89
N LEU A 110 -0.52 8.62 -4.45
CA LEU A 110 -1.74 7.91 -4.82
C LEU A 110 -2.62 7.58 -3.61
N ARG A 111 -2.03 7.29 -2.46
CA ARG A 111 -2.77 7.05 -1.22
C ARG A 111 -3.55 8.27 -0.76
N GLU A 112 -2.95 9.46 -0.84
CA GLU A 112 -3.64 10.72 -0.54
C GLU A 112 -4.77 11.00 -1.54
N GLN A 113 -4.47 10.88 -2.84
CA GLN A 113 -5.45 11.13 -3.89
C GLN A 113 -6.63 10.16 -3.85
N ALA A 114 -6.37 8.88 -3.60
CA ALA A 114 -7.41 7.86 -3.46
C ALA A 114 -8.35 8.21 -2.31
N LEU A 115 -7.81 8.56 -1.13
CA LEU A 115 -8.62 8.95 0.04
C LEU A 115 -9.51 10.16 -0.26
N HIS A 116 -8.99 11.18 -0.94
CA HIS A 116 -9.78 12.36 -1.33
C HIS A 116 -10.90 12.04 -2.34
N ALA A 117 -10.70 11.00 -3.17
CA ALA A 117 -11.68 10.53 -4.14
C ALA A 117 -12.63 9.43 -3.60
N GLY A 118 -12.52 9.06 -2.32
CA GLY A 118 -13.32 7.99 -1.70
C GLY A 118 -12.82 6.56 -1.96
N GLY A 119 -11.66 6.41 -2.61
CA GLY A 119 -10.95 5.14 -2.77
C GLY A 119 -9.90 4.91 -1.68
N GLN A 120 -9.23 3.76 -1.73
CA GLN A 120 -8.18 3.41 -0.78
C GLN A 120 -7.04 2.61 -1.42
N VAL A 121 -5.81 2.88 -0.96
CA VAL A 121 -4.62 2.09 -1.29
C VAL A 121 -4.26 1.19 -0.11
N LEU A 122 -4.23 -0.12 -0.33
CA LEU A 122 -3.77 -1.14 0.60
C LEU A 122 -2.40 -1.65 0.13
N SER A 123 -1.35 -1.41 0.90
CA SER A 123 0.02 -1.82 0.53
C SER A 123 0.54 -2.87 1.50
N HIS A 124 1.24 -3.87 0.97
CA HIS A 124 1.84 -4.94 1.77
C HIS A 124 3.35 -4.88 1.80
N LEU A 125 3.94 -5.41 2.86
CA LEU A 125 5.35 -5.73 2.88
C LEU A 125 5.51 -7.13 2.30
N GLY A 126 6.33 -7.24 1.25
CA GLY A 126 6.77 -8.51 0.68
C GLY A 126 8.03 -9.01 1.37
N ASN A 127 8.59 -10.10 0.85
CA ASN A 127 9.83 -10.60 1.43
C ASN A 127 11.00 -9.65 1.18
N HIS A 128 11.02 -8.90 0.08
CA HIS A 128 12.13 -7.98 -0.23
C HIS A 128 12.20 -6.78 0.72
N GLU A 129 11.06 -6.21 1.16
CA GLU A 129 11.07 -5.17 2.19
C GLU A 129 11.63 -5.67 3.53
N VAL A 130 11.27 -6.91 3.90
CA VAL A 130 11.74 -7.53 5.14
C VAL A 130 13.22 -7.94 5.02
N MET A 131 13.67 -8.46 3.88
CA MET A 131 15.07 -8.74 3.58
C MET A 131 15.94 -7.48 3.69
N ASN A 132 15.50 -6.36 3.09
CA ASN A 132 16.20 -5.08 3.21
C ASN A 132 16.32 -4.62 4.67
N SER A 133 15.28 -4.83 5.48
CA SER A 133 15.29 -4.53 6.92
C SER A 133 16.20 -5.48 7.73
N ILE A 134 16.36 -6.74 7.26
CA ILE A 134 17.33 -7.71 7.78
C ILE A 134 18.77 -7.36 7.36
N GLY A 135 18.96 -6.46 6.40
CA GLY A 135 20.29 -6.20 5.82
C GLY A 135 20.73 -7.31 4.86
N ASP A 136 19.77 -8.08 4.35
CA ASP A 136 19.97 -9.02 3.25
C ASP A 136 19.67 -8.31 1.93
N TRP A 137 20.74 -7.91 1.27
CA TRP A 137 20.78 -7.09 0.06
C TRP A 137 21.25 -7.88 -1.16
N ARG A 138 21.10 -9.22 -1.15
CA ARG A 138 21.44 -10.09 -2.29
C ARG A 138 20.80 -9.67 -3.61
N TYR A 139 19.69 -8.94 -3.57
CA TYR A 139 18.94 -8.48 -4.75
C TYR A 139 19.01 -6.95 -4.97
N VAL A 140 19.74 -6.23 -4.13
CA VAL A 140 19.95 -4.78 -4.28
C VAL A 140 20.98 -4.56 -5.38
N TYR A 141 20.63 -3.76 -6.38
CA TYR A 141 21.59 -3.43 -7.43
C TYR A 141 22.66 -2.48 -6.87
N PRO A 142 23.95 -2.66 -7.25
CA PRO A 142 24.99 -1.72 -6.86
C PRO A 142 24.68 -0.27 -7.28
N SER A 143 24.00 -0.09 -8.42
CA SER A 143 23.51 1.21 -8.92
C SER A 143 22.46 1.82 -7.98
N GLU A 144 21.53 1.02 -7.47
CA GLU A 144 20.47 1.48 -6.58
C GLU A 144 21.02 2.15 -5.31
N ILE A 145 22.16 1.70 -4.78
CA ILE A 145 22.77 2.35 -3.60
C ILE A 145 23.03 3.85 -3.84
N SER A 146 23.38 4.24 -5.07
CA SER A 146 23.64 5.63 -5.41
C SER A 146 22.38 6.50 -5.38
N THR A 147 21.18 5.94 -5.61
CA THR A 147 19.92 6.69 -5.54
C THR A 147 19.55 7.06 -4.11
N PHE A 148 20.06 6.30 -3.13
CA PHE A 148 19.96 6.61 -1.71
C PHE A 148 21.13 7.45 -1.18
N GLY A 149 22.20 7.62 -1.96
CA GLY A 149 23.45 8.29 -1.58
C GLY A 149 24.53 7.30 -1.14
N THR A 150 24.44 6.80 0.10
CA THR A 150 25.40 5.83 0.66
C THR A 150 24.68 4.61 1.26
N VAL A 151 25.45 3.57 1.60
CA VAL A 151 24.95 2.40 2.35
C VAL A 151 24.25 2.84 3.65
N SER A 152 24.90 3.73 4.42
CA SER A 152 24.33 4.24 5.67
C SER A 152 23.09 5.08 5.44
N ASP A 153 23.01 5.83 4.33
CA ASP A 153 21.81 6.57 3.97
C ASP A 153 20.65 5.64 3.60
N ARG A 154 20.89 4.57 2.82
CA ARG A 154 19.87 3.55 2.53
C ARG A 154 19.34 2.92 3.81
N GLN A 155 20.24 2.44 4.68
CA GLN A 155 19.85 1.88 5.97
C GLN A 155 19.04 2.86 6.81
N ARG A 156 19.46 4.14 6.88
CA ARG A 156 18.72 5.20 7.59
C ARG A 156 17.35 5.45 6.98
N ILE A 157 17.25 5.55 5.65
CA ILE A 157 15.99 5.81 4.93
C ILE A 157 14.97 4.68 5.16
N LEU A 158 15.41 3.41 5.08
CA LEU A 158 14.55 2.23 5.24
C LEU A 158 14.21 1.90 6.70
N SER A 159 14.99 2.41 7.67
CA SER A 159 14.72 2.20 9.11
C SER A 159 13.93 3.35 9.74
N SER A 160 14.59 4.51 9.88
CA SER A 160 14.09 5.67 10.64
C SER A 160 13.66 6.83 9.74
N GLY A 161 14.03 6.80 8.47
CA GLY A 161 13.67 7.79 7.45
C GLY A 161 12.24 7.63 6.94
N TRP A 162 11.94 8.32 5.84
CA TRP A 162 10.57 8.48 5.36
C TRP A 162 9.98 7.16 4.83
N VAL A 163 10.75 6.34 4.10
CA VAL A 163 10.30 5.00 3.64
C VAL A 163 10.05 4.08 4.84
N GLY A 164 10.99 4.01 5.78
CA GLY A 164 10.84 3.17 6.97
C GLY A 164 9.64 3.58 7.86
N LYS A 165 9.34 4.88 7.92
CA LYS A 165 8.11 5.40 8.56
C LYS A 165 6.86 5.02 7.77
N ALA A 166 6.88 5.16 6.44
CA ALA A 166 5.78 4.78 5.57
C ALA A 166 5.43 3.29 5.76
N TRP A 167 6.42 2.39 5.78
CA TRP A 167 6.22 0.96 6.05
C TRP A 167 5.50 0.71 7.38
N ARG A 168 5.91 1.39 8.46
CA ARG A 168 5.27 1.22 9.78
C ARG A 168 3.84 1.72 9.85
N THR A 169 3.53 2.79 9.11
CA THR A 169 2.24 3.48 9.22
C THR A 169 1.22 2.97 8.19
N ASN A 170 1.67 2.67 6.97
CA ASN A 170 0.81 2.50 5.81
C ASN A 170 0.83 1.08 5.23
N TYR A 171 1.73 0.20 5.68
CA TYR A 171 1.90 -1.14 5.12
C TYR A 171 1.55 -2.23 6.14
N THR A 172 0.98 -3.33 5.65
CA THR A 172 0.63 -4.52 6.45
C THR A 172 1.25 -5.77 5.84
N ILE A 173 1.25 -6.92 6.53
CA ILE A 173 1.72 -8.18 5.90
C ILE A 173 0.65 -8.75 4.96
N THR A 174 -0.61 -8.58 5.35
CA THR A 174 -1.75 -9.14 4.64
C THR A 174 -2.96 -8.24 4.84
N SER A 175 -3.97 -8.37 3.98
CA SER A 175 -5.24 -7.67 4.16
C SER A 175 -6.43 -8.56 3.90
N ARG A 176 -7.47 -8.38 4.71
CA ARG A 176 -8.82 -8.87 4.44
C ARG A 176 -9.64 -7.73 3.90
N LEU A 177 -10.11 -7.82 2.67
CA LEU A 177 -10.94 -6.80 2.02
C LEU A 177 -12.37 -7.33 1.87
N PRO A 178 -13.32 -6.88 2.72
CA PRO A 178 -14.71 -7.24 2.52
C PRO A 178 -15.24 -6.76 1.17
N LEU A 179 -16.07 -7.56 0.52
CA LEU A 179 -16.71 -7.23 -0.76
C LEU A 179 -18.00 -6.42 -0.57
N HIS A 180 -18.51 -6.32 0.65
CA HIS A 180 -19.68 -5.50 0.99
C HIS A 180 -19.45 -4.74 2.30
N PRO A 181 -19.86 -3.46 2.41
CA PRO A 181 -19.62 -2.64 3.60
C PRO A 181 -20.23 -3.18 4.91
N SER A 182 -21.29 -4.01 4.81
CA SER A 182 -21.93 -4.61 6.00
C SER A 182 -21.01 -5.57 6.78
N LEU A 183 -19.90 -5.98 6.19
CA LEU A 183 -18.90 -6.85 6.81
C LEU A 183 -17.76 -6.05 7.49
N GLY A 184 -17.85 -4.73 7.48
CA GLY A 184 -16.89 -3.81 8.07
C GLY A 184 -15.90 -3.20 7.08
N PRO A 185 -15.03 -2.28 7.55
CA PRO A 185 -13.94 -1.73 6.75
C PRO A 185 -12.89 -2.80 6.41
N PRO A 186 -11.95 -2.51 5.49
CA PRO A 186 -10.78 -3.36 5.27
C PRO A 186 -10.06 -3.69 6.59
N ASN A 187 -9.54 -4.91 6.65
CA ASN A 187 -8.88 -5.51 7.82
C ASN A 187 -9.79 -5.76 9.04
N THR A 188 -11.11 -5.74 8.86
CA THR A 188 -12.04 -6.30 9.86
C THR A 188 -11.82 -7.80 9.99
N ASP A 189 -11.54 -8.26 11.21
CA ASP A 189 -11.23 -9.67 11.46
C ASP A 189 -12.39 -10.60 11.09
N TYR A 190 -12.06 -11.77 10.52
CA TYR A 190 -13.04 -12.82 10.31
C TYR A 190 -13.37 -13.54 11.62
N ASN A 191 -14.65 -13.64 11.95
CA ASN A 191 -15.13 -14.38 13.11
C ASN A 191 -15.73 -15.74 12.69
N PRO A 192 -14.98 -16.85 12.78
CA PRO A 192 -15.47 -18.17 12.38
C PRO A 192 -16.58 -18.72 13.29
N LYS A 193 -16.78 -18.12 14.48
CA LYS A 193 -17.82 -18.53 15.43
C LYS A 193 -19.12 -17.73 15.28
N ALA A 194 -19.16 -16.71 14.41
CA ALA A 194 -20.36 -15.93 14.17
C ALA A 194 -21.44 -16.79 13.51
N THR A 195 -22.71 -16.49 13.77
CA THR A 195 -23.83 -17.12 13.06
C THR A 195 -23.64 -16.93 11.56
N PRO A 196 -23.53 -18.01 10.76
CA PRO A 196 -23.30 -17.89 9.34
C PRO A 196 -24.45 -17.13 8.67
N ASN A 197 -24.11 -16.12 7.88
CA ASN A 197 -25.03 -15.48 6.94
C ASN A 197 -24.46 -15.60 5.52
N PRO A 198 -25.28 -15.41 4.47
CA PRO A 198 -24.83 -15.60 3.09
C PRO A 198 -23.62 -14.73 2.68
N LEU A 199 -23.37 -13.62 3.38
CA LEU A 199 -22.26 -12.71 3.12
C LEU A 199 -21.06 -12.93 4.05
N SER A 200 -21.12 -13.81 5.05
CA SER A 200 -20.05 -13.97 6.05
C SER A 200 -18.66 -14.20 5.45
N HIS A 201 -18.60 -14.84 4.28
CA HIS A 201 -17.36 -15.13 3.55
C HIS A 201 -17.09 -14.21 2.35
N ALA A 202 -17.94 -13.20 2.10
CA ALA A 202 -17.80 -12.28 0.96
C ALA A 202 -16.69 -11.25 1.22
N ALA A 203 -15.45 -11.72 1.29
CA ALA A 203 -14.23 -10.94 1.44
C ALA A 203 -13.10 -11.60 0.62
N LEU A 204 -12.10 -10.82 0.25
CA LEU A 204 -10.87 -11.29 -0.37
C LEU A 204 -9.71 -11.18 0.62
N SER A 205 -8.82 -12.18 0.60
CA SER A 205 -7.56 -12.16 1.35
C SER A 205 -6.41 -11.86 0.40
N PHE A 206 -5.55 -10.90 0.76
CA PHE A 206 -4.37 -10.51 -0.01
C PHE A 206 -3.12 -10.66 0.84
N VAL A 207 -2.08 -11.26 0.28
CA VAL A 207 -0.79 -11.53 0.94
C VAL A 207 0.26 -11.68 -0.14
N HIS A 208 1.52 -11.38 0.18
CA HIS A 208 2.62 -11.48 -0.77
C HIS A 208 2.90 -12.92 -1.23
N GLY A 209 3.32 -13.81 -0.32
CA GLY A 209 3.57 -15.22 -0.66
C GLY A 209 2.28 -16.04 -0.64
N GLY A 210 1.77 -16.29 0.56
CA GLY A 210 0.55 -17.09 0.71
C GLY A 210 0.23 -17.44 2.16
N LEU A 211 -1.04 -17.76 2.42
CA LEU A 211 -1.48 -18.19 3.76
C LEU A 211 -1.36 -19.70 3.88
N SER A 212 -0.23 -20.21 4.38
CA SER A 212 -0.02 -21.65 4.55
C SER A 212 -1.01 -22.27 5.54
N PRO A 213 -1.56 -23.49 5.29
CA PRO A 213 -2.36 -24.23 6.26
C PRO A 213 -1.63 -24.53 7.58
N THR A 214 -0.30 -24.61 7.55
CA THR A 214 0.56 -24.94 8.69
C THR A 214 0.95 -23.71 9.52
N PHE A 215 0.69 -22.50 9.04
CA PHE A 215 1.04 -21.29 9.76
C PHE A 215 0.21 -21.15 11.05
N SER A 216 0.89 -21.04 12.19
CA SER A 216 0.24 -21.16 13.51
C SER A 216 -0.63 -19.95 13.86
N ASN A 217 -0.27 -18.75 13.38
CA ASN A 217 -0.92 -17.48 13.73
C ASN A 217 -1.91 -16.98 12.65
N LEU A 218 -2.61 -17.89 11.95
CA LEU A 218 -3.63 -17.50 10.97
C LEU A 218 -4.79 -16.69 11.58
N THR A 219 -5.22 -16.99 12.81
CA THR A 219 -6.38 -16.35 13.44
C THR A 219 -6.02 -15.63 14.74
N PRO A 220 -6.66 -14.48 15.07
CA PRO A 220 -7.64 -13.75 14.25
C PRO A 220 -7.03 -13.16 12.97
N TYR A 221 -7.74 -13.29 11.84
CA TYR A 221 -7.27 -12.85 10.52
C TYR A 221 -7.97 -11.56 10.07
N PRO A 222 -7.25 -10.50 9.65
CA PRO A 222 -5.79 -10.44 9.42
C PRO A 222 -4.97 -9.90 10.61
N SER A 223 -5.60 -9.53 11.72
CA SER A 223 -4.96 -8.74 12.78
C SER A 223 -3.76 -9.44 13.45
N ALA A 224 -3.80 -10.76 13.66
CA ALA A 224 -2.71 -11.51 14.27
C ALA A 224 -1.43 -11.45 13.42
N ILE A 225 -1.55 -11.72 12.11
CA ILE A 225 -0.44 -11.68 11.16
C ILE A 225 0.15 -10.27 11.08
N ASN A 226 -0.72 -9.26 11.00
CA ASN A 226 -0.28 -7.86 10.92
C ASN A 226 0.36 -7.37 12.23
N ALA A 227 -0.04 -7.90 13.38
CA ALA A 227 0.62 -7.62 14.66
C ALA A 227 2.03 -8.21 14.72
N LEU A 228 2.22 -9.45 14.25
CA LEU A 228 3.54 -10.07 14.13
C LEU A 228 4.44 -9.30 13.18
N GLY A 229 3.92 -8.90 12.01
CA GLY A 229 4.67 -8.08 11.05
C GLY A 229 5.14 -6.75 11.61
N ARG A 230 4.24 -6.02 12.32
CA ARG A 230 4.62 -4.76 12.99
C ARG A 230 5.67 -4.98 14.07
N SER A 231 5.55 -6.04 14.87
CA SER A 231 6.53 -6.40 15.89
C SER A 231 7.90 -6.68 15.27
N LEU A 232 7.94 -7.53 14.24
CA LEU A 232 9.18 -7.89 13.54
C LEU A 232 9.83 -6.67 12.88
N LEU A 233 9.07 -5.89 12.11
CA LEU A 233 9.57 -4.70 11.43
C LEU A 233 10.16 -3.71 12.44
N LYS A 234 9.47 -3.48 13.56
CA LYS A 234 9.96 -2.60 14.63
C LYS A 234 11.32 -3.07 15.15
N ARG A 235 11.49 -4.37 15.45
CA ARG A 235 12.78 -4.93 15.89
C ARG A 235 13.89 -4.75 14.84
N LEU A 236 13.57 -4.99 13.57
CA LEU A 236 14.53 -4.86 12.47
C LEU A 236 14.95 -3.41 12.23
N GLN A 237 14.04 -2.44 12.39
CA GLN A 237 14.35 -1.02 12.20
C GLN A 237 15.04 -0.38 13.41
N GLU A 238 14.74 -0.83 14.64
CA GLU A 238 15.28 -0.23 15.87
C GLU A 238 16.64 -0.79 16.30
N ARG A 239 17.09 -1.93 15.74
CA ARG A 239 18.42 -2.47 16.03
C ARG A 239 19.53 -1.62 15.42
N VAL A 240 20.75 -1.81 15.94
CA VAL A 240 21.96 -1.37 15.25
C VAL A 240 22.03 -2.11 13.91
N GLN A 241 22.01 -1.34 12.81
CA GLN A 241 21.95 -1.92 11.48
C GLN A 241 23.27 -2.63 11.15
N PRO A 242 23.23 -3.93 10.81
CA PRO A 242 24.45 -4.69 10.50
C PRO A 242 25.01 -4.25 9.14
N PRO A 243 26.30 -4.50 8.86
CA PRO A 243 26.82 -4.43 7.50
C PRO A 243 25.98 -5.32 6.56
N PRO A 244 25.57 -4.83 5.38
CA PRO A 244 24.67 -5.58 4.51
C PRO A 244 25.35 -6.81 3.90
N HIS A 245 24.58 -7.88 3.74
CA HIS A 245 24.96 -9.09 3.03
C HIS A 245 24.49 -9.00 1.57
N PRO A 246 25.28 -9.35 0.55
CA PRO A 246 26.72 -9.63 0.54
C PRO A 246 27.57 -8.33 0.51
N PRO A 247 28.89 -8.38 0.80
CA PRO A 247 29.73 -9.56 1.02
C PRO A 247 29.78 -10.03 2.49
N ASN A 248 29.17 -9.31 3.41
CA ASN A 248 29.18 -9.68 4.84
C ASN A 248 28.36 -10.95 5.09
N PRO A 249 28.57 -11.67 6.21
CA PRO A 249 27.72 -12.80 6.59
C PRO A 249 26.23 -12.40 6.67
N TYR A 250 25.34 -13.34 6.36
CA TYR A 250 23.89 -13.13 6.47
C TYR A 250 23.52 -12.76 7.92
N PRO A 251 22.92 -11.57 8.18
CA PRO A 251 22.68 -11.12 9.56
C PRO A 251 21.58 -11.88 10.29
N GLY A 252 20.60 -12.41 9.54
CA GLY A 252 19.43 -13.06 10.12
C GLY A 252 18.51 -12.15 10.91
N LEU A 253 17.48 -12.77 11.50
CA LEU A 253 16.61 -12.08 12.45
C LEU A 253 17.38 -11.81 13.76
N PRO A 254 17.06 -10.74 14.51
CA PRO A 254 17.70 -10.47 15.79
C PRO A 254 17.47 -11.63 16.78
N ASP A 255 18.42 -11.88 17.69
CA ASP A 255 18.28 -12.93 18.74
C ASP A 255 17.03 -12.75 19.63
N SER A 256 16.52 -11.51 19.70
CA SER A 256 15.27 -11.19 20.43
C SER A 256 13.99 -11.54 19.65
N ALA A 257 14.10 -12.03 18.42
CA ALA A 257 12.96 -12.44 17.61
C ALA A 257 12.27 -13.66 18.24
N THR A 258 10.95 -13.59 18.30
CA THR A 258 10.11 -14.65 18.83
C THR A 258 9.97 -15.78 17.81
N HIS A 259 9.60 -16.97 18.30
CA HIS A 259 9.31 -18.11 17.42
C HIS A 259 8.26 -17.78 16.34
N ALA A 260 7.20 -17.04 16.70
CA ALA A 260 6.17 -16.61 15.74
C ALA A 260 6.71 -15.63 14.68
N GLU A 261 7.68 -14.78 15.03
CA GLU A 261 8.35 -13.90 14.06
C GLU A 261 9.26 -14.70 13.12
N HIS A 262 9.90 -15.78 13.62
CA HIS A 262 10.63 -16.73 12.77
C HIS A 262 9.69 -17.49 11.83
N GLU A 263 8.53 -17.95 12.30
CA GLU A 263 7.52 -18.58 11.43
C GLU A 263 6.99 -17.60 10.37
N LEU A 264 6.75 -16.34 10.74
CA LEU A 264 6.27 -15.29 9.82
C LEU A 264 7.20 -15.11 8.62
N TYR A 265 8.52 -15.12 8.86
CA TYR A 265 9.55 -14.97 7.83
C TYR A 265 10.02 -16.32 7.24
N GLY A 266 9.58 -17.45 7.80
CA GLY A 266 9.95 -18.78 7.32
C GLY A 266 9.35 -19.12 5.96
N ALA A 267 9.77 -20.25 5.37
CA ALA A 267 9.30 -20.71 4.06
C ALA A 267 7.77 -20.97 4.02
N ASP A 268 7.19 -21.41 5.14
CA ASP A 268 5.73 -21.56 5.30
C ASP A 268 5.03 -20.27 5.76
N GLY A 269 5.80 -19.20 5.95
CA GLY A 269 5.29 -17.91 6.40
C GLY A 269 4.60 -17.12 5.29
N PRO A 270 3.76 -16.14 5.65
CA PRO A 270 3.03 -15.28 4.71
C PRO A 270 3.90 -14.58 3.64
N LEU A 271 5.17 -14.35 3.96
CA LEU A 271 6.11 -13.64 3.08
C LEU A 271 6.74 -14.55 2.02
N TRP A 272 6.75 -15.88 2.19
CA TRP A 272 7.52 -16.77 1.32
C TRP A 272 6.74 -17.97 0.80
N TYR A 273 5.58 -18.28 1.38
CA TYR A 273 4.87 -19.51 1.04
C TYR A 273 4.46 -19.56 -0.44
N ARG A 274 4.92 -20.59 -1.15
CA ARG A 274 4.63 -20.82 -2.58
C ARG A 274 3.76 -22.03 -2.87
N GLY A 275 3.33 -22.77 -1.84
CA GLY A 275 2.63 -24.05 -2.02
C GLY A 275 1.35 -23.93 -2.86
N TRP A 276 0.67 -22.79 -2.82
CA TRP A 276 -0.49 -22.52 -3.68
C TRP A 276 -0.19 -22.45 -5.18
N ALA A 277 1.04 -22.14 -5.56
CA ALA A 277 1.49 -22.11 -6.96
C ALA A 277 2.15 -23.41 -7.39
N THR A 278 2.85 -24.09 -6.48
CA THR A 278 3.75 -25.21 -6.83
C THR A 278 3.16 -26.60 -6.62
N GLU A 279 2.27 -26.77 -5.64
CA GLU A 279 1.69 -28.08 -5.30
C GLU A 279 0.59 -28.47 -6.29
N PRO A 280 0.28 -29.78 -6.48
CA PRO A 280 -0.79 -30.23 -7.37
C PRO A 280 -2.20 -29.94 -6.83
N ASP A 281 -3.19 -29.87 -7.73
CA ASP A 281 -4.61 -29.55 -7.38
C ASP A 281 -5.18 -30.52 -6.33
N SER A 282 -4.77 -31.78 -6.39
CA SER A 282 -5.19 -32.83 -5.45
C SER A 282 -4.82 -32.54 -3.99
N PHE A 283 -3.74 -31.77 -3.76
CA PHE A 283 -3.35 -31.29 -2.44
C PHE A 283 -3.96 -29.92 -2.14
N VAL A 284 -3.88 -29.00 -3.10
CA VAL A 284 -4.24 -27.59 -2.91
C VAL A 284 -5.74 -27.40 -2.65
N CYS A 285 -6.61 -28.07 -3.40
CA CYS A 285 -8.05 -27.82 -3.33
C CYS A 285 -8.72 -28.28 -2.03
N PRO A 286 -8.32 -29.41 -1.41
CA PRO A 286 -8.76 -29.73 -0.06
C PRO A 286 -8.12 -28.83 1.02
N ALA A 287 -6.83 -28.50 0.87
CA ALA A 287 -6.09 -27.73 1.87
C ALA A 287 -6.57 -26.27 1.98
N VAL A 288 -6.95 -25.65 0.86
CA VAL A 288 -7.41 -24.25 0.85
C VAL A 288 -8.68 -24.08 1.69
N GLU A 289 -9.58 -25.06 1.74
CA GLU A 289 -10.80 -25.00 2.56
C GLU A 289 -10.49 -24.74 4.05
N GLY A 290 -9.45 -25.40 4.57
CA GLY A 290 -9.03 -25.21 5.96
C GLY A 290 -8.50 -23.80 6.24
N VAL A 291 -7.93 -23.15 5.22
CA VAL A 291 -7.48 -21.76 5.30
C VAL A 291 -8.65 -20.80 5.14
N LEU A 292 -9.56 -21.03 4.19
CA LEU A 292 -10.75 -20.19 4.00
C LEU A 292 -11.69 -20.24 5.22
N ALA A 293 -11.80 -21.38 5.89
CA ALA A 293 -12.54 -21.51 7.16
C ALA A 293 -11.98 -20.60 8.27
N LYS A 294 -10.71 -20.19 8.18
CA LYS A 294 -10.04 -19.29 9.12
C LYS A 294 -9.97 -17.84 8.63
N THR A 295 -10.08 -17.59 7.33
CA THR A 295 -9.69 -16.31 6.71
C THR A 295 -10.75 -15.67 5.79
N GLY A 296 -11.73 -16.43 5.30
CA GLY A 296 -12.70 -16.00 4.28
C GLY A 296 -12.28 -16.35 2.84
N HIS A 297 -13.14 -16.10 1.84
CA HIS A 297 -12.92 -16.52 0.45
C HIS A 297 -11.71 -15.84 -0.25
N GLN A 298 -11.33 -16.42 -1.38
CA GLN A 298 -10.35 -15.95 -2.37
C GLN A 298 -10.89 -16.34 -3.77
N VAL A 299 -10.30 -15.86 -4.87
CA VAL A 299 -10.67 -16.20 -6.28
C VAL A 299 -9.46 -16.74 -7.06
N SER A 300 -9.61 -17.57 -8.13
CA SER A 300 -8.78 -18.18 -9.27
C SER A 300 -7.80 -19.41 -9.27
N ARG A 301 -8.08 -20.51 -8.53
CA ARG A 301 -7.67 -21.95 -8.69
C ARG A 301 -8.57 -22.70 -7.70
N CYS A 302 -8.97 -23.95 -7.93
CA CYS A 302 -9.99 -24.64 -7.11
C CYS A 302 -11.35 -23.90 -7.08
N ASP A 303 -12.03 -23.84 -8.24
CA ASP A 303 -13.31 -23.12 -8.43
C ASP A 303 -13.24 -21.62 -8.14
N GLY A 304 -12.06 -21.08 -8.40
CA GLY A 304 -11.77 -19.71 -8.06
C GLY A 304 -11.71 -19.50 -6.55
N LYS A 305 -10.71 -20.09 -5.90
CA LYS A 305 -10.38 -19.89 -4.48
C LYS A 305 -8.95 -19.42 -4.22
N ILE A 306 -8.11 -19.21 -5.23
CA ILE A 306 -6.70 -18.75 -5.08
C ILE A 306 -6.24 -18.01 -6.33
N ILE A 307 -5.87 -16.73 -6.28
CA ILE A 307 -5.43 -15.98 -7.48
C ILE A 307 -3.95 -15.80 -7.24
N ILE A 308 -3.15 -16.14 -8.24
CA ILE A 308 -1.75 -15.78 -8.29
C ILE A 308 -1.65 -14.55 -9.18
N ILE A 309 -1.31 -13.40 -8.58
CA ILE A 309 -1.14 -12.11 -9.26
C ILE A 309 0.32 -11.73 -9.50
N ASP A 310 1.28 -12.58 -9.08
CA ASP A 310 2.66 -12.42 -9.53
C ASP A 310 2.71 -12.70 -11.03
N THR A 311 2.92 -11.62 -11.80
CA THR A 311 2.93 -11.64 -13.25
C THR A 311 4.34 -11.77 -13.82
N GLY A 312 5.35 -12.01 -12.98
CA GLY A 312 6.73 -12.18 -13.42
C GLY A 312 7.28 -10.90 -14.05
N MET A 313 7.02 -9.72 -13.47
CA MET A 313 7.57 -8.43 -13.92
C MET A 313 9.09 -8.29 -13.69
N LEU A 314 9.81 -9.42 -13.64
CA LEU A 314 11.21 -9.50 -14.00
C LEU A 314 11.29 -9.41 -15.53
N VAL A 315 11.68 -8.24 -16.04
CA VAL A 315 11.99 -8.10 -17.46
C VAL A 315 12.92 -9.23 -17.88
N LEU A 316 12.44 -10.07 -18.80
CA LEU A 316 13.23 -10.99 -19.62
C LEU A 316 14.30 -10.19 -20.39
N ILE A 317 15.41 -9.87 -19.72
CA ILE A 317 16.73 -9.74 -20.34
C ILE A 317 17.61 -10.82 -19.71
N ALA A 318 17.13 -12.06 -19.70
CA ALA A 318 18.03 -13.19 -19.80
C ALA A 318 18.57 -13.18 -21.24
N ARG A 319 19.72 -12.53 -21.44
CA ARG A 319 20.59 -13.00 -22.52
C ARG A 319 20.85 -14.48 -22.22
N PRO A 320 20.68 -15.39 -23.19
CA PRO A 320 21.13 -16.76 -22.99
C PRO A 320 22.65 -16.71 -22.78
N TYR A 321 23.18 -17.59 -21.93
CA TYR A 321 24.60 -17.75 -21.54
C TYR A 321 25.04 -16.73 -20.46
N ASP A 322 25.49 -17.06 -19.25
CA ASP A 322 26.19 -18.24 -18.72
C ASP A 322 25.90 -18.43 -17.21
N PHE A 323 26.24 -19.63 -16.73
CA PHE A 323 26.09 -20.29 -15.42
C PHE A 323 26.06 -19.45 -14.13
#